data_AF-A0A1E3VI43-F1
#
_entry.id   AF-A0A1E3VI43-F1
#
_cell.length_a   1.000
_cell.length_b   1.000
_cell.length_c   1.000
_cell.angle_alpha   90.00
_cell.angle_beta   90.00
_cell.angle_gamma   90.00
#
_symmetry.space_group_name_H-M   'P 1'
#
loop_
_entity.id
_entity.type
_entity.pdbx_description
1 polymer ?
#
loop_
_entity_poly.entity_id
_entity_poly.type
_entity_poly.pdbx_seq_one_letter_code
_entity_poly.pdbx_strand_id
1 'polypeptide(L)'
;MDLLLVEPSSILRVLCGLWFLPHCIGKMRNVGPASATFAKAGFHPPGAFVIITIIVELIAGTGLVFNILPQLAAGLAAAVLLGASYAVVRINGWNWRWQKQGPEFMVFWSATCVLTVL
;
A
#
# COMPACT_ATOMS: atom_id res chain seq x y z
N MET A 1 -34.56 2.67 7.75
CA MET A 1 -34.28 1.72 6.65
C MET A 1 -33.10 2.27 5.86
N ASP A 2 -31.97 2.54 6.55
CA ASP A 2 -30.94 3.48 6.05
C ASP A 2 -29.51 2.97 6.24
N LEU A 3 -29.33 1.79 6.86
CA LEU A 3 -28.03 1.12 6.94
C LEU A 3 -27.72 0.27 5.69
N LEU A 4 -28.66 0.18 4.74
CA LEU A 4 -28.58 -0.61 3.51
C LEU A 4 -28.02 0.17 2.30
N LEU A 5 -27.62 1.44 2.47
CA LEU A 5 -27.16 2.27 1.34
C LEU A 5 -25.64 2.22 1.10
N VAL A 6 -24.87 1.57 1.97
CA VAL A 6 -23.42 1.45 1.80
C VAL A 6 -23.01 -0.02 1.87
N GLU A 7 -22.73 -0.59 0.71
CA GLU A 7 -22.22 -1.96 0.61
C GLU A 7 -20.95 -2.12 1.46
N PRO A 8 -20.82 -3.17 2.30
CA PRO A 8 -19.63 -3.39 3.12
C PRO A 8 -18.32 -3.39 2.31
N SER A 9 -18.36 -3.89 1.07
CA SER A 9 -17.24 -3.84 0.12
C SER A 9 -16.83 -2.41 -0.22
N SER A 10 -17.78 -1.49 -0.35
CA SER A 10 -17.52 -0.07 -0.59
C SER A 10 -16.86 0.61 0.62
N ILE A 11 -17.31 0.28 1.83
CA ILE A 11 -16.66 0.76 3.07
C ILE A 11 -15.22 0.27 3.11
N LEU A 12 -15.01 -1.02 2.87
CA LEU A 12 -13.68 -1.62 2.90
C LEU A 12 -12.75 -1.05 1.82
N ARG A 13 -13.26 -0.82 0.61
CA ARG A 13 -12.54 -0.15 -0.50
C ARG A 13 -12.05 1.24 -0.08
N VAL A 14 -12.93 2.04 0.53
CA VAL A 14 -12.59 3.39 1.01
C VAL A 14 -11.51 3.32 2.11
N LEU A 15 -11.64 2.40 3.06
CA LEU A 15 -10.63 2.20 4.12
C LEU A 15 -9.28 1.76 3.54
N CYS A 16 -9.29 0.83 2.58
CA CYS A 16 -8.08 0.43 1.84
C CYS A 16 -7.42 1.61 1.14
N GLY A 17 -8.19 2.58 0.62
CA GLY A 17 -7.64 3.80 0.04
C GLY A 17 -7.08 4.78 1.08
N LEU A 18 -7.84 5.03 2.17
CA LEU A 18 -7.46 6.00 3.21
C LEU A 18 -6.17 5.60 3.94
N TRP A 19 -5.91 4.30 4.11
CA TRP A 19 -4.71 3.81 4.79
C TRP A 19 -3.40 4.02 4.04
N PHE A 20 -3.43 4.46 2.79
CA PHE A 20 -2.23 4.99 2.14
C PHE A 20 -1.79 6.36 2.67
N LEU A 21 -2.69 7.16 3.28
CA LEU A 21 -2.36 8.51 3.76
C LEU A 21 -1.26 8.51 4.84
N PRO A 22 -1.33 7.71 5.93
CA PRO A 22 -0.25 7.66 6.91
C PRO A 22 1.09 7.20 6.30
N HIS A 23 1.05 6.32 5.30
CA HIS A 23 2.25 5.85 4.61
C HIS A 23 2.89 6.92 3.72
N CYS A 24 2.08 7.69 2.98
CA CYS A 24 2.55 8.84 2.23
C CYS A 24 3.17 9.89 3.17
N ILE A 25 2.44 10.27 4.22
CA ILE A 25 2.91 11.26 5.21
C ILE A 25 4.20 10.79 5.88
N GLY A 26 4.28 9.51 6.25
CA GLY A 26 5.47 8.90 6.83
C GLY A 26 6.69 9.01 5.92
N LYS A 27 6.54 8.70 4.62
CA LYS A 27 7.62 8.82 3.63
C LYS A 27 8.03 10.28 3.38
N MET A 28 7.06 11.18 3.24
CA MET A 28 7.33 12.62 3.01
C MET A 28 8.07 13.27 4.19
N ARG A 29 7.72 12.91 5.43
CA ARG A 29 8.40 13.43 6.63
C ARG A 29 9.75 12.77 6.89
N ASN A 30 10.00 11.58 6.33
CA ASN A 30 11.18 10.78 6.62
C ASN A 30 11.87 10.30 5.32
N VAL A 31 12.12 11.20 4.37
CA VAL A 31 12.69 10.87 3.05
C VAL A 31 14.05 10.16 3.17
N GLY A 32 14.90 10.58 4.11
CA GLY A 32 16.20 9.94 4.37
C GLY A 32 16.05 8.47 4.78
N PRO A 33 15.35 8.17 5.90
CA PRO A 33 15.05 6.79 6.30
C PRO A 33 14.32 5.97 5.22
N ALA A 34 13.35 6.55 4.52
CA ALA A 34 12.63 5.87 3.44
C ALA A 34 13.58 5.48 2.30
N SER A 35 14.46 6.40 1.88
CA SER A 35 15.47 6.14 0.85
C SER A 35 16.43 5.04 1.28
N ALA A 36 16.86 5.03 2.54
CA ALA A 36 17.71 3.97 3.08
C ALA A 36 17.02 2.59 3.02
N THR A 37 15.71 2.52 3.30
CA THR A 37 14.93 1.28 3.15
C THR A 37 14.89 0.81 1.69
N PHE A 38 14.63 1.71 0.73
CA PHE A 38 14.66 1.37 -0.70
C PHE A 38 16.04 0.87 -1.15
N ALA A 39 17.12 1.53 -0.70
CA ALA A 39 18.49 1.10 -1.00
C ALA A 39 18.77 -0.32 -0.44
N LYS A 40 18.38 -0.59 0.81
CA LYS A 40 18.53 -1.93 1.43
C LYS A 40 17.71 -3.00 0.71
N ALA A 41 16.56 -2.63 0.14
CA ALA A 41 15.75 -3.50 -0.70
C ALA A 41 16.31 -3.66 -2.14
N GLY A 42 17.37 -2.95 -2.51
CA GLY A 42 18.06 -3.06 -3.80
C GLY A 42 17.61 -2.06 -4.87
N PHE A 43 16.75 -1.10 -4.54
CA PHE A 43 16.22 -0.13 -5.50
C PHE A 43 17.15 1.09 -5.68
N HIS A 44 17.49 1.40 -6.93
CA HIS A 44 18.42 2.48 -7.29
C HIS A 44 17.88 3.33 -8.46
N PRO A 45 17.93 4.68 -8.39
CA PRO A 45 18.34 5.48 -7.24
C PRO A 45 17.25 5.53 -6.14
N PRO A 46 17.59 5.36 -4.86
CA PRO A 46 16.60 5.13 -3.80
C PRO A 46 15.60 6.28 -3.60
N GLY A 47 16.07 7.53 -3.74
CA GLY A 47 15.20 8.70 -3.61
C GLY A 47 14.12 8.78 -4.69
N ALA A 48 14.39 8.30 -5.90
CA ALA A 48 13.38 8.25 -6.95
C ALA A 48 12.25 7.27 -6.59
N PHE A 49 12.59 6.13 -5.99
CA PHE A 49 11.59 5.16 -5.53
C PHE A 49 10.73 5.69 -4.39
N VAL A 50 11.25 6.54 -3.50
CA VAL A 50 10.42 7.24 -2.50
C VAL A 50 9.34 8.08 -3.20
N ILE A 51 9.73 8.89 -4.19
CA ILE A 51 8.81 9.76 -4.94
C ILE A 51 7.79 8.95 -5.73
N ILE A 52 8.26 7.94 -6.48
CA ILE A 52 7.40 7.05 -7.27
C ILE A 52 6.37 6.37 -6.38
N THR A 53 6.80 5.79 -5.25
CA THR A 53 5.87 5.12 -4.34
C THR A 53 4.84 6.09 -3.77
N ILE A 54 5.22 7.30 -3.36
CA ILE A 54 4.25 8.30 -2.89
C ILE A 54 3.22 8.64 -3.98
N ILE A 55 3.67 8.87 -5.22
CA ILE A 55 2.77 9.17 -6.34
C ILE A 55 1.78 8.02 -6.57
N VAL A 56 2.28 6.78 -6.62
CA VAL A 56 1.43 5.60 -6.85
C VAL A 56 0.46 5.38 -5.69
N GLU A 57 0.91 5.56 -4.44
CA GLU A 57 0.05 5.47 -3.25
C GLU A 57 -1.06 6.52 -3.24
N LEU A 58 -0.77 7.75 -3.66
CA LEU A 58 -1.78 8.79 -3.78
C LEU A 58 -2.78 8.48 -4.90
N ILE A 59 -2.33 8.05 -6.08
CA ILE A 59 -3.21 7.65 -7.18
C ILE A 59 -4.10 6.47 -6.77
N ALA A 60 -3.51 5.43 -6.19
CA ALA A 60 -4.23 4.25 -5.72
C ALA A 60 -5.22 4.61 -4.61
N GLY A 61 -4.78 5.37 -3.61
CA GLY A 61 -5.60 5.82 -2.49
C GLY A 61 -6.79 6.67 -2.96
N THR A 62 -6.57 7.68 -3.79
CA THR A 62 -7.63 8.52 -4.36
C THR A 62 -8.59 7.70 -5.22
N GLY A 63 -8.09 6.80 -6.07
CA GLY A 63 -8.93 5.94 -6.89
C GLY A 63 -9.84 5.02 -6.06
N LEU A 64 -9.29 4.41 -5.00
CA LEU A 64 -10.04 3.57 -4.06
C LEU A 64 -11.00 4.38 -3.17
N VAL A 65 -10.69 5.60 -2.78
CA VAL A 65 -11.62 6.43 -1.99
C VAL A 65 -12.80 6.91 -2.84
N PHE A 66 -12.52 7.45 -4.03
CA PHE A 66 -13.54 8.13 -4.85
C PHE A 66 -14.18 7.25 -5.94
N ASN A 67 -13.81 5.98 -6.02
CA ASN A 67 -14.31 5.04 -7.04
C ASN A 67 -13.93 5.42 -8.47
N ILE A 68 -12.72 5.96 -8.64
CA ILE A 68 -12.18 6.34 -9.94
C ILE A 68 -11.32 5.18 -10.45
N LEU A 69 -11.77 4.52 -11.53
CA LEU A 69 -11.10 3.37 -12.14
C LEU A 69 -10.69 2.31 -11.08
N PRO A 70 -11.65 1.80 -10.28
CA PRO A 70 -11.35 1.04 -9.05
C PRO A 70 -10.48 -0.19 -9.27
N GLN A 71 -10.62 -0.90 -10.39
CA GLN A 71 -9.78 -2.06 -10.73
C GLN A 71 -8.32 -1.66 -10.94
N LEU A 72 -8.06 -0.55 -11.65
CA LEU A 72 -6.71 -0.03 -11.84
C LEU A 72 -6.14 0.47 -10.51
N ALA A 73 -6.93 1.20 -9.72
CA ALA A 73 -6.51 1.69 -8.41
C ALA A 73 -6.14 0.55 -7.44
N ALA A 74 -6.95 -0.52 -7.41
CA ALA A 74 -6.66 -1.72 -6.64
C ALA A 74 -5.39 -2.44 -7.14
N GLY A 75 -5.18 -2.51 -8.46
CA GLY A 75 -3.95 -3.07 -9.05
C GLY A 75 -2.70 -2.29 -8.64
N LEU A 76 -2.76 -0.95 -8.65
CA LEU A 76 -1.68 -0.09 -8.17
C LEU A 76 -1.43 -0.25 -6.66
N ALA A 77 -2.50 -0.29 -5.87
CA ALA A 77 -2.42 -0.55 -4.43
C ALA A 77 -1.72 -1.89 -4.14
N ALA A 78 -2.15 -2.96 -4.83
CA ALA A 78 -1.56 -4.28 -4.71
C ALA A 78 -0.08 -4.28 -5.11
N ALA A 79 0.29 -3.61 -6.21
CA ALA A 79 1.69 -3.51 -6.63
C ALA A 79 2.58 -2.83 -5.57
N VAL A 80 2.11 -1.75 -4.95
CA VAL A 80 2.84 -1.08 -3.86
C VAL A 80 2.98 -1.99 -2.64
N LEU A 81 1.90 -2.64 -2.21
CA LEU A 81 1.88 -3.49 -1.03
C LEU A 81 2.71 -4.77 -1.18
N LEU A 82 2.69 -5.37 -2.37
CA LEU A 82 3.56 -6.50 -2.70
C LEU A 82 5.03 -6.05 -2.85
N GLY A 83 5.29 -4.86 -3.37
CA GLY A 83 6.63 -4.25 -3.37
C GLY A 83 7.16 -4.04 -1.94
N ALA A 84 6.30 -3.57 -1.03
CA ALA A 84 6.64 -3.47 0.39
C ALA A 84 6.88 -4.83 1.03
N SER A 85 6.06 -5.84 0.71
CA SER A 85 6.25 -7.24 1.13
C SER A 85 7.62 -7.77 0.70
N TYR A 86 7.98 -7.54 -0.57
CA TYR A 86 9.30 -7.89 -1.10
C TYR A 86 10.43 -7.21 -0.31
N ALA A 87 10.33 -5.91 -0.09
CA ALA A 87 11.36 -5.16 0.64
C ALA A 87 11.55 -5.70 2.07
N VAL A 88 10.46 -5.98 2.77
CA VAL A 88 10.48 -6.53 4.13
C VAL A 88 11.16 -7.90 4.17
N VAL A 89 10.79 -8.80 3.26
CA VAL A 89 11.42 -10.13 3.15
C VAL A 89 12.90 -10.03 2.78
N ARG A 90 13.24 -9.11 1.86
CA ARG A 90 14.61 -8.92 1.40
C ARG A 90 15.52 -8.42 2.52
N ILE A 91 15.02 -7.54 3.37
CA ILE A 91 15.79 -6.89 4.45
C ILE A 91 15.83 -7.75 5.72
N ASN A 92 14.72 -8.39 6.08
CA ASN A 92 14.56 -9.07 7.38
C ASN A 92 14.58 -10.61 7.27
N GLY A 93 14.72 -11.16 6.06
CA GLY A 93 14.63 -12.60 5.81
C GLY A 93 13.18 -13.11 5.74
N TRP A 94 13.03 -14.43 5.58
CA TRP A 94 11.73 -15.09 5.37
C TRP A 94 10.94 -15.27 6.69
N ASN A 95 10.64 -14.16 7.36
CA ASN A 95 9.73 -14.12 8.49
C ASN A 95 8.31 -13.83 7.98
N TRP A 96 7.34 -14.70 8.25
CA TRP A 96 5.95 -14.44 7.85
C TRP A 96 5.27 -13.39 8.73
N ARG A 97 5.28 -13.62 10.05
CA ARG A 97 4.51 -12.86 11.04
C ARG A 97 4.96 -11.41 11.13
N TRP A 98 4.01 -10.47 11.19
CA TRP A 98 4.32 -9.04 11.28
C TRP A 98 5.17 -8.68 12.51
N GLN A 99 4.97 -9.38 13.64
CA GLN A 99 5.73 -9.18 14.88
C GLN A 99 7.23 -9.44 14.72
N LYS A 100 7.61 -10.24 13.72
CA LYS A 100 9.00 -10.52 13.33
C LYS A 100 9.43 -9.71 12.10
N GLN A 101 8.78 -8.57 11.85
CA GLN A 101 9.00 -7.76 10.64
C GLN A 101 8.76 -8.57 9.36
N GLY A 102 7.64 -9.32 9.31
CA GLY A 102 7.21 -10.10 8.15
C GLY A 102 6.14 -9.41 7.30
N PRO A 103 5.86 -9.90 6.08
CA PRO A 103 4.99 -9.25 5.11
C PRO A 103 3.49 -9.53 5.31
N GLU A 104 3.10 -10.30 6.34
CA GLU A 104 1.73 -10.79 6.60
C GLU A 104 0.64 -9.73 6.36
N PHE A 105 0.75 -8.55 6.96
CA PHE A 105 -0.26 -7.49 6.81
C PHE A 105 -0.27 -6.85 5.43
N MET A 106 0.89 -6.68 4.78
CA MET A 106 0.97 -6.11 3.44
C MET A 106 0.35 -7.05 2.41
N VAL A 107 0.57 -8.36 2.56
CA VAL A 107 -0.04 -9.39 1.71
C VAL A 107 -1.55 -9.44 1.94
N PHE A 108 -2.00 -9.45 3.19
CA PHE A 108 -3.43 -9.43 3.52
C PHE A 108 -4.12 -8.19 2.95
N TRP A 109 -3.53 -7.01 3.13
CA TRP A 109 -4.10 -5.76 2.63
C TRP A 109 -4.09 -5.73 1.10
N SER A 110 -3.04 -6.24 0.44
CA SER A 110 -2.99 -6.36 -1.02
C SER A 110 -4.16 -7.20 -1.55
N ALA A 111 -4.42 -8.36 -0.94
CA ALA A 111 -5.55 -9.21 -1.32
C ALA A 111 -6.88 -8.49 -1.08
N THR A 112 -7.00 -7.77 0.05
CA THR A 112 -8.20 -7.01 0.40
C THR A 112 -8.49 -5.93 -0.65
N CYS A 113 -7.49 -5.15 -1.08
CA CYS A 113 -7.65 -4.14 -2.14
C CYS A 113 -8.25 -4.75 -3.41
N VAL A 114 -7.76 -5.91 -3.84
CA VAL A 114 -8.27 -6.60 -5.03
C VAL A 114 -9.70 -7.11 -4.81
N LEU A 115 -9.98 -7.77 -3.68
CA LEU A 115 -11.31 -8.32 -3.39
C LEU A 115 -12.41 -7.25 -3.30
N THR A 116 -12.07 -6.01 -2.95
CA THR A 116 -13.05 -4.91 -2.86
C THR A 116 -13.57 -4.39 -4.20
N VAL A 117 -12.99 -4.86 -5.32
CA VAL A 117 -13.30 -4.37 -6.68
C VAL A 117 -13.61 -5.49 -7.67
N LEU A 118 -13.79 -6.72 -7.18
CA LEU A 118 -14.33 -7.87 -7.92
C LEU A 118 -15.85 -7.91 -7.76
#